data_AF-X5WX23-F1
#
_entry.id   AF-X5WX23-F1
#
_cell.length_a   1.000
_cell.length_b   1.000
_cell.length_c   1.000
_cell.angle_alpha   90.00
_cell.angle_beta   90.00
_cell.angle_gamma   90.00
#
_symmetry.space_group_name_H-M   'P 1'
#
loop_
_entity.id
_entity.type
_entity.pdbx_description
1 polymer ?
#
loop_
_entity_poly.entity_id
_entity_poly.type
_entity_poly.pdbx_seq_one_letter_code
_entity_poly.pdbx_strand_id
1 'polypeptide(L)'
;MGRQSDAELLANFIVTKKQRRAMPVIGDPEPDVLWRLDMFYTAVGLAIEERSGLMTSPMTKMKPMGASDAWCSRPGGWSFCRDIHRFGFATFRKLAEGGTKLVDDATAAIEAYPDVARA
;
A
#
# COMPACT_ATOMS: atom_id res chain seq x y z
N MET A 1 -3.71 4.55 27.55
CA MET A 1 -3.31 4.69 26.13
C MET A 1 -4.01 5.94 25.60
N GLY A 2 -3.26 7.00 25.30
CA GLY A 2 -3.85 8.23 24.75
C GLY A 2 -4.37 7.98 23.34
N ARG A 3 -5.61 8.39 23.06
CA ARG A 3 -6.19 8.33 21.71
C ARG A 3 -5.41 9.27 20.81
N GLN A 4 -4.67 8.72 19.86
CA GLN A 4 -4.01 9.49 18.81
C GLN A 4 -5.08 10.15 17.94
N SER A 5 -4.81 11.37 17.48
CA SER A 5 -5.63 12.04 16.48
C SER A 5 -5.44 11.40 15.10
N ASP A 6 -6.43 11.53 14.23
CA ASP A 6 -6.37 10.98 12.87
C ASP A 6 -5.16 11.50 12.10
N ALA A 7 -4.79 12.76 12.32
CA ALA A 7 -3.61 13.38 11.73
C ALA A 7 -2.30 12.72 12.21
N GLU A 8 -2.20 12.35 13.48
CA GLU A 8 -1.03 11.66 14.03
C GLU A 8 -0.93 10.22 13.51
N LEU A 9 -2.06 9.53 13.37
CA LEU A 9 -2.11 8.20 12.78
C LEU A 9 -1.66 8.22 11.32
N LEU A 10 -2.19 9.16 10.54
CA LEU A 10 -1.88 9.32 9.12
C LEU A 10 -0.48 9.90 8.88
N ALA A 11 0.10 10.62 9.84
CA ALA A 11 1.46 11.18 9.72
C ALA A 11 2.51 10.09 9.46
N ASN A 12 2.27 8.86 9.91
CA ASN A 12 3.13 7.70 9.63
C ASN A 12 3.26 7.39 8.13
N PHE A 13 2.29 7.79 7.31
CA PHE A 13 2.32 7.61 5.87
C PHE A 13 3.05 8.75 5.14
N ILE A 14 3.40 9.82 5.84
CA ILE A 14 4.06 10.99 5.27
C ILE A 14 5.57 10.83 5.36
N VAL A 15 6.19 10.51 4.23
CA VAL A 15 7.63 10.35 4.08
C VAL A 15 8.16 11.45 3.16
N THR A 16 8.93 12.37 3.76
CA THR A 16 9.54 13.48 3.02
C THR A 16 10.52 12.96 1.96
N LYS A 17 10.78 13.76 0.92
CA LYS A 17 11.77 13.40 -0.12
C LYS A 17 13.16 13.13 0.46
N LYS A 18 13.54 13.82 1.54
CA LYS A 18 14.82 13.64 2.23
C LYS A 18 14.87 12.28 2.94
N GLN A 19 13.83 11.94 3.71
CA GLN A 19 13.72 10.64 4.36
C GLN A 19 13.71 9.50 3.34
N ARG A 20 12.93 9.62 2.27
CA ARG A 20 12.84 8.59 1.22
C ARG A 20 14.18 8.29 0.53
N ARG A 21 15.03 9.31 0.37
CA ARG A 21 16.39 9.15 -0.19
C ARG A 21 17.35 8.50 0.81
N ALA A 22 17.15 8.75 2.10
CA ALA A 22 17.95 8.17 3.18
C ALA A 22 17.56 6.72 3.50
N MET A 23 16.36 6.28 3.12
CA MET A 23 15.92 4.89 3.33
C MET A 23 16.80 3.91 2.54
N PRO A 24 17.46 2.96 3.24
CA PRO A 24 18.27 1.94 2.59
C PRO A 24 17.38 1.02 1.75
N VAL A 25 17.86 0.71 0.55
CA VAL A 25 17.15 -0.11 -0.47
C VAL A 25 17.71 -1.53 -0.52
N ILE A 26 18.76 -1.81 0.25
CA ILE A 26 19.46 -3.09 0.29
C ILE A 26 19.05 -3.81 1.58
N GLY A 27 18.66 -5.08 1.46
CA GLY A 27 18.21 -5.92 2.58
C GLY A 27 16.68 -6.00 2.68
N ASP A 28 16.17 -6.52 3.79
CA ASP A 28 14.75 -6.64 4.04
C ASP A 28 14.11 -5.28 4.39
N PRO A 29 12.85 -5.02 3.97
CA PRO A 29 12.14 -3.80 4.35
C PRO A 29 11.86 -3.79 5.85
N GLU A 30 12.02 -2.61 6.45
CA GLU A 30 11.67 -2.35 7.86
C GLU A 30 10.21 -2.78 8.15
N PRO A 31 9.93 -3.43 9.30
CA PRO A 31 8.59 -3.90 9.66
C PRO A 31 7.52 -2.80 9.61
N ASP A 32 7.88 -1.58 10.00
CA ASP A 32 7.00 -0.40 9.97
C ASP A 32 6.55 -0.06 8.55
N VAL A 33 7.41 -0.27 7.55
CA VAL A 33 7.12 0.01 6.15
C VAL A 33 6.14 -1.03 5.59
N LEU A 34 6.36 -2.30 5.93
CA LEU A 34 5.44 -3.38 5.59
C LEU A 34 4.06 -3.15 6.23
N TRP A 35 4.02 -2.76 7.49
CA TRP A 35 2.77 -2.45 8.19
C TRP A 35 2.02 -1.27 7.55
N ARG A 36 2.72 -0.19 7.18
CA ARG A 36 2.11 0.94 6.44
C ARG A 36 1.55 0.50 5.10
N LEU A 37 2.28 -0.32 4.37
CA LEU A 37 1.84 -0.82 3.07
C LEU A 37 0.57 -1.67 3.23
N ASP A 38 0.58 -2.61 4.16
CA ASP A 38 -0.57 -3.47 4.50
C ASP A 38 -1.80 -2.65 4.90
N MET A 39 -1.63 -1.65 5.77
CA MET A 39 -2.72 -0.75 6.18
C MET A 39 -3.26 0.11 5.05
N PHE A 40 -2.38 0.64 4.18
CA PHE A 40 -2.81 1.44 3.04
C PHE A 40 -3.66 0.63 2.06
N TYR A 41 -3.20 -0.56 1.66
CA TYR A 41 -3.94 -1.40 0.72
C TYR A 41 -5.19 -2.01 1.35
N THR A 42 -5.18 -2.29 2.66
CA THR A 42 -6.38 -2.68 3.39
C THR A 42 -7.44 -1.58 3.33
N ALA A 43 -7.05 -0.32 3.58
CA ALA A 43 -7.97 0.82 3.50
C ALA A 43 -8.51 1.04 2.08
N VAL A 44 -7.66 0.86 1.04
CA VAL A 44 -8.09 0.93 -0.37
C VAL A 44 -9.09 -0.19 -0.69
N GLY A 45 -8.83 -1.43 -0.26
CA GLY A 45 -9.75 -2.55 -0.43
C GLY A 45 -11.11 -2.25 0.18
N LEU A 46 -11.16 -1.88 1.46
CA LEU A 46 -12.40 -1.50 2.14
C LEU A 46 -13.15 -0.36 1.43
N ALA A 47 -12.44 0.64 0.89
CA ALA A 47 -13.07 1.72 0.14
C ALA A 47 -13.63 1.27 -1.21
N ILE A 48 -13.01 0.27 -1.87
CA ILE A 48 -13.56 -0.35 -3.08
C ILE A 48 -14.80 -1.18 -2.73
N GLU A 49 -14.79 -1.93 -1.62
CA GLU A 49 -15.97 -2.68 -1.15
C GLU A 49 -17.15 -1.75 -0.86
N GLU A 50 -16.89 -0.62 -0.18
CA GLU A 50 -17.91 0.37 0.14
C GLU A 50 -18.56 0.95 -1.12
N ARG A 51 -17.78 1.20 -2.18
CA ARG A 51 -18.29 1.79 -3.43
C ARG A 51 -18.92 0.79 -4.39
N SER A 52 -18.34 -0.40 -4.51
CA SER A 52 -18.76 -1.41 -5.49
C SER A 52 -19.79 -2.39 -4.92
N GLY A 53 -19.88 -2.52 -3.60
CA GLY A 53 -20.70 -3.54 -2.92
C GLY A 53 -20.19 -4.98 -3.13
N LEU A 54 -19.03 -5.16 -3.76
CA LEU A 54 -18.39 -6.46 -3.97
C LEU A 54 -17.31 -6.65 -2.92
N MET A 55 -17.30 -7.81 -2.26
CA MET A 55 -16.25 -8.16 -1.31
C MET A 55 -14.92 -8.30 -2.07
N THR A 56 -13.99 -7.41 -1.80
CA THR A 56 -12.62 -7.52 -2.28
C THR A 56 -11.86 -8.30 -1.24
N SER A 57 -11.54 -9.56 -1.53
CA SER A 57 -10.76 -10.37 -0.57
C SER A 57 -9.50 -9.58 -0.18
N PRO A 58 -9.32 -9.22 1.11
CA PRO A 58 -8.19 -8.40 1.52
C PRO A 58 -6.93 -9.13 1.08
N MET A 59 -6.09 -8.45 0.29
CA MET A 59 -4.85 -9.04 -0.23
C MET A 59 -4.17 -9.72 0.96
N THR A 60 -4.03 -11.04 0.83
CA THR A 60 -3.56 -11.96 1.86
C THR A 60 -2.49 -11.27 2.69
N LYS A 61 -2.72 -11.16 4.01
CA LYS A 61 -1.78 -10.62 5.00
C LYS A 61 -0.38 -10.78 4.46
N MET A 62 0.29 -9.67 4.16
CA MET A 62 1.68 -9.70 3.77
C MET A 62 2.43 -10.12 5.03
N LYS A 63 2.46 -11.45 5.28
CA LYS A 63 3.28 -12.05 6.32
C LYS A 63 4.66 -11.42 6.12
N PRO A 64 5.35 -10.99 7.18
CA PRO A 64 6.79 -10.82 7.06
C PRO A 64 7.28 -12.19 6.61
N MET A 65 7.55 -12.30 5.32
CA MET A 65 7.94 -13.54 4.68
C MET A 65 9.39 -13.71 5.09
N GLY A 66 9.55 -14.14 6.35
CA GLY A 66 10.83 -14.49 6.92
C GLY A 66 11.46 -15.54 6.03
N ALA A 67 12.75 -15.32 5.77
CA ALA A 67 13.62 -16.11 4.91
C ALA A 67 13.52 -15.81 3.40
N SER A 68 14.40 -14.89 3.00
CA SER A 68 15.17 -14.90 1.75
C SER A 68 14.48 -14.46 0.45
N ASP A 69 14.78 -13.23 0.04
CA ASP A 69 15.70 -12.96 -1.09
C ASP A 69 15.43 -13.59 -2.47
N ALA A 70 14.25 -14.14 -2.75
CA ALA A 70 13.94 -14.68 -4.09
C ALA A 70 13.22 -13.67 -4.99
N TRP A 71 12.35 -12.82 -4.44
CA TRP A 71 11.57 -11.86 -5.25
C TRP A 71 12.42 -10.67 -5.67
N CYS A 72 13.22 -10.13 -4.74
CA CYS A 72 14.12 -9.00 -4.95
C CYS A 72 15.24 -9.29 -5.96
N SER A 73 15.72 -10.54 -5.96
CA SER A 73 16.80 -11.02 -6.81
C SER A 73 16.36 -11.39 -8.24
N ARG A 74 15.05 -11.39 -8.54
CA ARG A 74 14.54 -11.62 -9.90
C ARG A 74 14.66 -10.35 -10.77
N PRO A 75 14.84 -10.48 -12.10
CA PRO A 75 14.78 -9.34 -13.01
C PRO A 75 13.45 -8.58 -12.85
N GLY A 76 13.50 -7.29 -12.49
CA GLY A 76 12.33 -6.47 -12.16
C GLY A 76 11.94 -6.42 -10.68
N GLY A 77 12.39 -7.39 -9.87
CA GLY A 77 12.17 -7.47 -8.43
C GLY A 77 12.85 -6.36 -7.63
N TRP A 78 14.02 -5.90 -8.08
CA TRP A 78 14.73 -4.78 -7.48
C TRP A 78 13.92 -3.48 -7.47
N SER A 79 13.18 -3.19 -8.54
CA SER A 79 12.32 -2.00 -8.60
C SER A 79 11.18 -2.11 -7.60
N PHE A 80 10.53 -3.27 -7.53
CA PHE A 80 9.45 -3.53 -6.59
C PHE A 80 9.89 -3.44 -5.14
N CYS A 81 11.03 -4.05 -4.77
CA CYS A 81 11.59 -3.91 -3.43
C CYS A 81 11.98 -2.47 -3.12
N ARG A 82 12.63 -1.77 -4.06
CA ARG A 82 12.97 -0.36 -3.86
C ARG A 82 11.74 0.49 -3.58
N ASP A 83 10.63 0.20 -4.24
CA ASP A 83 9.37 0.92 -4.06
C ASP A 83 8.70 0.55 -2.74
N ILE A 84 8.81 -0.70 -2.27
CA ILE A 84 8.40 -1.11 -0.92
C ILE A 84 9.22 -0.36 0.14
N HIS A 85 10.55 -0.42 0.07
CA HIS A 85 11.44 0.23 1.05
C HIS A 85 11.21 1.74 1.16
N ARG A 86 10.71 2.36 0.10
CA ARG A 86 10.49 3.81 0.00
C ARG A 86 9.02 4.18 0.06
N PHE A 87 8.16 3.24 0.46
CA PHE A 87 6.73 3.44 0.53
C PHE A 87 6.38 4.61 1.45
N GLY A 88 5.53 5.50 0.95
CA GLY A 88 5.09 6.70 1.66
C GLY A 88 4.82 7.87 0.73
N PHE A 89 4.12 8.87 1.24
CA PHE A 89 3.61 10.00 0.47
C PHE A 89 4.27 11.30 0.93
N ALA A 90 4.42 12.27 0.02
CA ALA A 90 5.08 13.53 0.37
C ALA A 90 4.21 14.45 1.25
N THR A 91 2.88 14.29 1.20
CA THR A 91 1.87 15.12 1.87
C THR A 91 0.57 14.34 2.02
N PHE A 92 -0.30 14.70 2.98
CA PHE A 92 -1.64 14.11 3.14
C PHE A 92 -2.48 14.18 1.87
N ARG A 93 -2.41 15.29 1.14
CA ARG A 93 -3.11 15.43 -0.15
C ARG A 93 -2.70 14.33 -1.14
N LYS A 94 -1.39 14.08 -1.29
CA LYS A 94 -0.89 13.01 -2.17
C LYS A 94 -1.26 11.61 -1.71
N LEU A 95 -1.36 11.40 -0.39
CA LEU A 95 -1.87 10.15 0.18
C LEU A 95 -3.32 9.94 -0.25
N ALA A 96 -4.16 10.96 -0.08
CA ALA A 96 -5.57 10.92 -0.50
C ALA A 96 -5.70 10.73 -2.02
N GLU A 97 -5.01 11.55 -2.84
CA GLU A 97 -5.02 11.44 -4.31
C GLU A 97 -4.60 10.03 -4.78
N GLY A 98 -3.57 9.44 -4.16
CA GLY A 98 -3.10 8.10 -4.50
C GLY A 98 -4.11 7.01 -4.15
N GLY A 99 -4.73 7.09 -2.96
CA GLY A 99 -5.79 6.17 -2.55
C GLY A 99 -7.03 6.29 -3.42
N THR A 100 -7.52 7.50 -3.64
CA THR A 100 -8.69 7.77 -4.49
C THR A 100 -8.48 7.25 -5.91
N LYS A 101 -7.31 7.49 -6.50
CA LYS A 101 -7.01 6.97 -7.83
C LYS A 101 -7.10 5.43 -7.90
N LEU A 102 -6.55 4.72 -6.91
CA LEU A 102 -6.62 3.25 -6.89
C LEU A 102 -8.06 2.75 -6.77
N VAL A 103 -8.87 3.41 -5.95
CA VAL A 103 -10.28 3.07 -5.79
C VAL A 103 -11.03 3.35 -7.10
N ASP A 104 -10.80 4.48 -7.75
CA ASP A 104 -11.45 4.87 -9.00
C ASP A 104 -11.06 3.92 -10.14
N ASP A 105 -9.77 3.61 -10.28
CA ASP A 105 -9.25 2.68 -11.29
C ASP A 105 -9.82 1.26 -11.08
N ALA A 106 -9.91 0.79 -9.83
CA ALA A 106 -10.50 -0.50 -9.51
C ALA A 106 -12.02 -0.53 -9.76
N THR A 107 -12.72 0.54 -9.41
CA THR A 107 -14.17 0.66 -9.66
C THR A 107 -14.45 0.65 -11.16
N ALA A 108 -13.67 1.41 -11.95
CA ALA A 108 -13.78 1.42 -13.40
C ALA A 108 -13.49 0.04 -14.02
N ALA A 109 -12.53 -0.71 -13.48
CA ALA A 109 -12.25 -2.07 -13.92
C ALA A 109 -13.41 -3.04 -13.61
N ILE A 110 -14.02 -2.92 -12.43
CA ILE A 110 -15.20 -3.72 -12.03
C ILE A 110 -16.38 -3.42 -12.97
N GLU A 111 -16.61 -2.15 -13.30
CA GLU A 111 -17.68 -1.74 -14.22
C GLU A 111 -17.42 -2.22 -15.66
N ALA A 112 -16.16 -2.22 -16.10
CA ALA A 112 -15.78 -2.67 -17.44
C ALA A 112 -15.85 -4.20 -17.60
N TYR A 113 -15.66 -4.96 -16.52
CA TYR A 113 -15.63 -6.42 -16.53
C TYR A 113 -16.48 -7.04 -15.40
N PRO A 114 -17.81 -6.81 -15.39
CA PRO A 114 -18.68 -7.26 -14.31
C PRO A 114 -18.72 -8.78 -14.17
N ASP A 115 -18.48 -9.51 -15.27
CA ASP A 115 -18.50 -10.98 -15.32
C ASP A 115 -17.30 -11.58 -14.56
N VAL A 116 -16.15 -10.91 -14.61
CA VAL A 116 -14.92 -11.32 -13.90
C VAL A 116 -14.99 -10.93 -12.44
N ALA A 117 -15.60 -9.78 -12.13
CA ALA A 117 -15.73 -9.28 -10.76
C ALA A 117 -16.77 -10.04 -9.91
N ARG A 118 -17.71 -10.75 -10.56
CA ARG A 118 -18.78 -11.51 -9.89
C ARG A 118 -18.62 -13.04 -10.00
N ALA A 119 -17.58 -13.52 -10.67
CA ALA A 119 -17.29 -14.95 -10.85
C ALA A 119 -16.74 -15.60 -9.57
#